data_AF-A0AAV7HMR0-F1
#
_entry.id   AF-A0AAV7HMR0-F1
#
_cell.length_a   1.000
_cell.length_b   1.000
_cell.length_c   1.000
_cell.angle_alpha   90.00
_cell.angle_beta   90.00
_cell.angle_gamma   90.00
#
_symmetry.space_group_name_H-M   'P 1'
#
loop_
_entity.id
_entity.type
_entity.pdbx_description
1 polymer ?
#
loop_
_entity_poly.entity_id
_entity_poly.type
_entity_poly.pdbx_seq_one_letter_code
_entity_poly.pdbx_strand_id
1 'polypeptide(L)' 'MPKTQNSFDHDTRLWPVQTILRVLTQKNSVDCRMYICKYMKAVIQSQSIVWVDLTNWQDNMPKFRAEFAYAILCATKN' A
#
# COMPACT_ATOMS: atom_id res chain seq x y z
N MET A 1 34.93 2.15 -24.06
CA MET A 1 33.93 1.77 -23.04
C MET A 1 32.58 1.61 -23.75
N PRO A 2 31.88 0.47 -23.62
CA PRO A 2 30.59 0.31 -24.26
C PRO A 2 29.56 1.20 -23.54
N LYS A 3 28.72 1.90 -24.32
CA LYS A 3 27.60 2.69 -23.79
C LYS A 3 26.56 1.74 -23.22
N THR A 4 26.37 1.74 -21.90
CA THR A 4 25.19 1.15 -21.26
C THR A 4 23.97 1.95 -21.73
N GLN A 5 23.09 1.28 -22.48
CA GLN A 5 21.80 1.84 -22.88
C GLN A 5 20.94 1.93 -21.61
N ASN A 6 20.66 3.16 -21.16
CA ASN A 6 19.85 3.40 -19.96
C ASN A 6 18.46 2.78 -20.14
N SER A 7 18.04 1.95 -19.19
CA SER A 7 16.78 1.20 -19.21
C SER A 7 15.54 2.05 -18.92
N PHE A 8 15.70 3.34 -18.72
CA PHE A 8 14.62 4.26 -18.36
C PHE A 8 14.57 5.42 -19.37
N ASP A 9 13.38 5.66 -19.91
CA ASP A 9 13.11 6.77 -20.83
C ASP A 9 13.21 8.15 -20.16
N HIS A 10 13.20 8.19 -18.82
CA HIS A 10 13.22 9.41 -18.02
C HIS A 10 14.17 9.31 -16.82
N ASP A 11 14.76 10.44 -16.43
CA ASP A 11 15.56 10.55 -15.22
C ASP A 11 14.66 10.41 -13.98
N THR A 12 14.74 9.27 -13.29
CA THR A 12 13.93 8.95 -12.12
C THR A 12 14.20 9.88 -10.93
N ARG A 13 15.31 10.62 -10.93
CA ARG A 13 15.63 11.63 -9.90
C ARG A 13 14.69 12.84 -9.96
N LEU A 14 14.01 13.05 -11.08
CA LEU A 14 13.06 14.15 -11.27
C LEU A 14 11.63 13.79 -10.85
N TRP A 15 11.38 12.55 -10.43
CA TRP A 15 10.04 12.14 -10.06
C TRP A 15 9.57 12.84 -8.78
N PRO A 16 8.35 13.40 -8.78
CA PRO A 16 7.82 14.05 -7.58
C PRO A 16 7.63 13.01 -6.48
N VAL A 17 8.27 13.23 -5.34
CA VAL A 17 8.11 12.41 -4.14
C VAL A 17 7.28 13.17 -3.14
N GLN A 18 6.11 12.62 -2.78
CA GLN A 18 5.28 13.14 -1.71
C GLN A 18 5.43 12.27 -0.47
N THR A 19 5.77 12.89 0.67
CA THR A 19 5.77 12.22 1.97
C THR A 19 4.50 12.59 2.72
N ILE A 20 3.81 11.61 3.28
CA ILE A 20 2.61 11.81 4.10
C ILE A 20 2.99 11.55 5.55
N LEU A 21 2.89 12.59 6.37
CA LEU A 21 3.21 12.51 7.79
C LEU A 21 1.98 12.11 8.60
N ARG A 22 2.23 11.50 9.78
CA ARG A 22 1.19 11.17 10.78
C ARG A 22 0.11 10.21 10.27
N VAL A 23 0.44 9.36 9.29
CA VAL A 23 -0.41 8.24 8.93
C VAL A 23 -0.54 7.29 10.13
N LEU A 24 -1.74 6.75 10.34
CA LEU A 24 -1.96 5.79 11.41
C LEU A 24 -1.14 4.52 11.17
N THR A 25 -0.57 3.98 12.23
CA THR A 25 0.17 2.72 12.16
C THR A 25 -0.54 1.67 13.00
N GLN A 26 -0.19 0.41 12.73
CA GLN A 26 -0.52 -0.72 13.59
C GLN A 26 -0.17 -0.45 15.06
N LYS A 27 -0.97 -1.02 15.97
CA LYS A 27 -0.67 -1.04 17.41
C LYS A 27 0.02 -2.35 17.85
N ASN A 28 0.34 -3.24 16.92
CA ASN A 28 0.96 -4.54 17.19
C ASN A 28 2.09 -4.87 16.20
N SER A 29 2.81 -5.95 16.45
CA SER A 29 3.98 -6.36 15.67
C SER A 29 3.66 -7.09 14.36
N VAL A 30 2.40 -7.41 14.06
CA VAL A 30 2.04 -8.35 12.97
C VAL A 30 1.22 -7.72 11.84
N ASP A 31 0.61 -6.55 12.06
CA ASP A 31 -0.34 -5.97 11.09
C ASP A 31 0.29 -5.00 10.07
N CYS A 32 1.62 -4.83 10.03
CA CYS A 32 2.28 -3.88 9.11
C CYS A 32 1.90 -4.10 7.65
N ARG A 33 1.93 -5.36 7.21
CA ARG A 33 1.59 -5.70 5.82
C ARG A 33 0.13 -5.40 5.51
N MET A 34 -0.77 -5.61 6.47
CA MET A 34 -2.19 -5.31 6.29
C MET A 34 -2.43 -3.80 6.13
N TYR A 35 -1.77 -2.98 6.95
CA TYR A 35 -1.80 -1.52 6.80
C TYR A 35 -1.27 -1.09 5.43
N ILE A 36 -0.13 -1.63 4.97
CA ILE A 36 0.42 -1.34 3.63
C ILE A 36 -0.60 -1.68 2.54
N CYS A 37 -1.22 -2.86 2.59
CA CYS A 37 -2.23 -3.25 1.60
C CYS A 37 -3.45 -2.31 1.59
N LYS A 38 -3.91 -1.88 2.77
CA LYS A 38 -5.02 -0.90 2.87
C LYS A 38 -4.63 0.46 2.30
N TYR A 39 -3.42 0.92 2.56
CA TYR A 39 -2.90 2.16 1.99
C TYR A 39 -2.75 2.08 0.48
N MET A 40 -2.16 1.01 -0.05
CA MET A 40 -2.06 0.79 -1.50
C MET A 40 -3.44 0.76 -2.15
N LYS A 41 -4.42 0.08 -1.52
CA LYS A 41 -5.80 0.08 -2.01
C LYS A 41 -6.36 1.50 -2.10
N ALA A 42 -6.19 2.32 -1.06
CA ALA A 42 -6.67 3.70 -1.07
C ALA A 42 -5.98 4.53 -2.17
N VAL A 43 -4.64 4.45 -2.27
CA VAL A 43 -3.83 5.17 -3.27
C VAL A 43 -4.24 4.82 -4.70
N ILE A 44 -4.42 3.53 -4.99
CA ILE A 44 -4.74 3.05 -6.34
C ILE A 44 -6.19 3.37 -6.73
N GLN A 45 -7.13 3.37 -5.78
CA GLN A 45 -8.57 3.50 -6.07
C GLN A 45 -9.09 4.95 -6.23
N SER A 46 -8.28 5.97 -5.91
CA SER A 46 -8.44 7.40 -6.24
C SER A 46 -9.86 7.97 -6.46
N GLN A 47 -10.47 8.47 -5.38
CA GLN A 47 -11.04 9.83 -5.31
C GLN A 47 -10.67 10.41 -3.93
N SER A 48 -10.11 11.62 -3.92
CA SER A 48 -9.59 12.40 -2.77
C SER A 48 -9.46 11.63 -1.45
N ILE A 49 -8.29 11.04 -1.20
CA ILE A 49 -8.03 10.33 0.06
C ILE A 49 -7.92 11.35 1.19
N VAL A 50 -8.95 11.43 2.02
CA VAL A 50 -8.86 12.16 3.29
C VAL A 50 -8.17 11.23 4.29
N TRP A 51 -6.85 11.36 4.39
CA TRP A 51 -6.00 10.51 5.24
C TRP A 51 -6.40 10.52 6.72
N VAL A 52 -7.05 11.61 7.17
CA VAL A 52 -7.56 11.80 8.54
C VAL A 52 -8.80 10.94 8.80
N ASP A 53 -9.57 10.62 7.76
CA ASP A 53 -10.81 9.81 7.86
C ASP A 53 -10.53 8.30 7.72
N LEU A 54 -9.27 7.93 7.43
CA LEU A 54 -8.83 6.54 7.45
C LEU A 54 -8.85 6.08 8.92
N THR A 55 -9.99 5.50 9.27
CA THR A 55 -10.47 5.03 10.57
C THR A 55 -9.43 4.22 11.34
N ASN A 56 -9.63 4.04 12.65
CA ASN A 56 -8.85 3.12 13.50
C ASN A 56 -9.03 1.65 13.01
N TRP A 57 -8.32 1.29 11.93
CA TRP A 57 -8.42 -0.01 11.28
C TRP A 57 -8.02 -1.17 12.18
N GLN A 58 -7.28 -0.89 13.25
CA GLN A 58 -6.76 -1.88 14.18
C GLN A 58 -7.86 -2.79 14.72
N ASP A 59 -9.03 -2.22 15.03
CA ASP A 59 -10.16 -2.96 15.60
C ASP A 59 -10.79 -3.93 14.57
N ASN A 60 -10.59 -3.65 13.27
CA ASN A 60 -11.08 -4.45 12.15
C ASN A 60 -10.00 -5.36 11.54
N MET A 61 -8.76 -5.35 12.04
CA MET A 61 -7.67 -6.16 11.48
C MET A 61 -7.95 -7.66 11.42
N PRO A 62 -8.62 -8.29 12.41
CA PRO A 62 -8.99 -9.71 12.30
C PRO A 62 -9.83 -9.99 11.05
N LYS A 63 -10.82 -9.15 10.76
CA LYS A 63 -11.67 -9.26 9.58
C LYS A 63 -10.86 -9.07 8.30
N PHE A 64 -10.03 -8.03 8.24
CA PHE A 64 -9.22 -7.75 7.05
C PHE A 64 -8.22 -8.87 6.74
N ARG A 65 -7.61 -9.48 7.76
CA ARG A 65 -6.73 -10.64 7.58
C ARG A 65 -7.50 -11.83 6.98
N ALA A 66 -8.71 -12.09 7.48
CA ALA A 66 -9.56 -13.17 6.95
C ALA A 66 -9.97 -12.92 5.50
N GLU A 67 -10.40 -11.70 5.16
CA GLU A 67 -10.74 -11.30 3.78
C GLU A 67 -9.54 -11.45 2.83
N PHE A 68 -8.35 -11.04 3.29
CA PHE A 68 -7.13 -11.14 2.50
C PHE A 68 -6.69 -12.58 2.26
N ALA A 69 -6.72 -13.42 3.30
CA ALA A 69 -6.41 -14.84 3.19
C ALA A 69 -7.39 -15.55 2.24
N TYR A 70 -8.68 -15.22 2.33
CA TYR A 70 -9.71 -15.75 1.44
C TYR A 70 -9.46 -15.33 -0.02
N ALA A 71 -9.14 -14.05 -0.27
CA ALA A 71 -8.83 -13.56 -1.61
C ALA A 71 -7.62 -14.29 -2.23
N ILE A 72 -6.55 -14.50 -1.46
CA ILE A 72 -5.38 -15.29 -1.90
C ILE A 72 -5.80 -16.73 -2.24
N LEU A 73 -6.57 -17.37 -1.36
CA LEU A 73 -7.01 -18.75 -1.57
C LEU A 73 -7.84 -18.88 -2.85
N CYS A 74 -8.76 -17.94 -3.11
CA CYS A 74 -9.56 -17.91 -4.33
C CYS A 74 -8.71 -17.65 -5.58
N ALA A 75 -7.74 -16.73 -5.50
CA ALA A 75 -6.85 -16.42 -6.62
C ALA A 75 -5.93 -17.60 -6.99
N THR A 76 -5.61 -18.47 -6.02
CA THR A 76 -4.72 -19.63 -6.23
C THR A 76 -5.47 -20.84 -6.83
N LYS A 77 -6.80 -20.81 -6.85
CA LYS A 77 -7.65 -21.89 -7.38
C LYS A 77 -8.08 -21.69 -8.84
N ASN A 78 -7.71 -20.57 -9.45
CA ASN A 78 -7.90 -20.27 -10.87
C ASN A 78 -6.58 -20.41 -11.61
#